data_AF-A0AAV0H5F6-F1
#
_entry.id   AF-A0AAV0H5F6-F1
#
_cell.length_a   1.000
_cell.length_b   1.000
_cell.length_c   1.000
_cell.angle_alpha   90.00
_cell.angle_beta   90.00
_cell.angle_gamma   90.00
#
_symmetry.space_group_name_H-M   'P 1'
#
loop_
_entity.id
_entity.type
_entity.pdbx_description
1 polymer ?
#
loop_
_entity_poly.entity_id
_entity_poly.type
_entity_poly.pdbx_seq_one_letter_code
_entity_poly.pdbx_strand_id
1 'polypeptide(L)'
;MAIVTGDRYLEKLVHFVEQQAGPLIDGPLVLKLNPAGLHYVHSRLEALQELENLVSGAPVDYLRAYVSDLGDYRALEQLRRILRLLTSLKVVSVLPPPTRDPTPLSLLPFERLKVLELRGCDLSTSAARGLLELRHTLEKIVCHNSTVSPTLSALSLFCFPLIRFSTP
;
A
#
# COMPACT_ATOMS: atom_id res chain seq x y z
N MET A 1 -17.34 16.60 -6.07
CA MET A 1 -16.65 15.30 -5.90
C MET A 1 -17.25 14.64 -4.68
N ALA A 2 -17.89 13.47 -4.81
CA ALA A 2 -18.47 12.80 -3.64
C ALA A 2 -17.35 12.49 -2.65
N ILE A 3 -17.47 12.98 -1.41
CA ILE A 3 -16.55 12.60 -0.32
C ILE A 3 -16.74 11.09 -0.16
N VAL A 4 -15.77 10.32 -0.63
CA VAL A 4 -15.71 8.89 -0.34
C VAL A 4 -15.09 8.80 1.04
N THR A 5 -15.90 8.46 2.03
CA THR A 5 -15.41 8.10 3.36
C THR A 5 -14.44 6.93 3.25
N GLY A 6 -13.49 6.82 4.20
CA GLY A 6 -12.49 5.75 4.18
C GLY A 6 -13.11 4.35 4.09
N ASP A 7 -14.20 4.11 4.80
CA ASP A 7 -14.88 2.80 4.80
C ASP A 7 -15.46 2.46 3.43
N ARG A 8 -16.11 3.42 2.76
CA ARG A 8 -16.65 3.21 1.41
C ARG A 8 -15.55 3.05 0.36
N TYR A 9 -14.37 3.62 0.60
CA TYR A 9 -13.19 3.37 -0.24
C TYR A 9 -12.72 1.92 -0.07
N LEU A 10 -12.60 1.46 1.17
CA LEU A 10 -12.16 0.10 1.49
C LEU A 10 -13.13 -0.95 0.93
N GLU A 11 -14.45 -0.78 1.14
CA GLU A 11 -15.47 -1.68 0.58
C GLU A 11 -15.33 -1.84 -0.93
N LYS A 12 -15.17 -0.71 -1.65
CA LYS A 12 -14.98 -0.73 -3.11
C LYS A 12 -13.68 -1.40 -3.51
N LEU A 13 -12.60 -1.18 -2.75
CA LEU A 13 -11.31 -1.78 -3.01
C LEU A 13 -11.36 -3.29 -2.81
N VAL A 14 -11.94 -3.76 -1.70
CA VAL A 14 -12.16 -5.19 -1.43
C VAL A 14 -12.93 -5.80 -2.61
N HIS A 15 -14.09 -5.24 -2.95
CA HIS A 15 -14.91 -5.78 -4.03
C HIS A 15 -14.18 -5.84 -5.38
N PHE A 16 -13.41 -4.79 -5.71
CA PHE A 16 -12.60 -4.75 -6.92
C PHE A 16 -11.50 -5.82 -6.92
N VAL A 17 -10.75 -5.94 -5.82
CA VAL A 17 -9.63 -6.87 -5.69
C VAL A 17 -10.12 -8.32 -5.69
N GLU A 18 -11.27 -8.60 -5.09
CA GLU A 18 -11.90 -9.92 -5.12
C GLU A 18 -12.32 -10.33 -6.54
N GLN A 19 -12.93 -9.42 -7.29
CA GLN A 19 -13.35 -9.70 -8.67
C GLN A 19 -12.18 -9.84 -9.64
N GLN A 20 -11.07 -9.16 -9.37
CA GLN A 20 -9.93 -9.05 -10.28
C GLN A 20 -8.68 -9.79 -9.76
N ALA A 21 -8.81 -10.66 -8.76
CA ALA A 21 -7.68 -11.29 -8.08
C ALA A 21 -6.73 -12.02 -9.06
N GLY A 22 -7.26 -12.85 -9.95
CA GLY A 22 -6.47 -13.55 -10.97
C GLY A 22 -5.67 -12.58 -11.85
N PRO A 23 -6.33 -11.66 -12.59
CA PRO A 23 -5.64 -10.65 -13.39
C PRO A 23 -4.64 -9.77 -12.63
N LEU A 24 -4.88 -9.48 -11.35
CA LEU A 24 -3.97 -8.70 -10.51
C LEU A 24 -2.72 -9.50 -10.09
N ILE A 25 -2.88 -10.81 -9.85
CA ILE A 25 -1.79 -11.70 -9.43
C ILE A 25 -0.95 -12.13 -10.65
N ASP A 26 -1.61 -12.49 -11.75
CA ASP A 26 -0.97 -12.99 -12.98
C ASP A 26 -0.26 -11.86 -13.77
N GLY A 27 -0.50 -10.60 -13.41
CA GLY A 27 0.15 -9.43 -13.99
C GLY A 27 -0.49 -8.72 -15.20
N PRO A 28 -1.60 -9.16 -15.84
CA PRO A 28 -2.23 -8.36 -16.90
C PRO A 28 -2.91 -7.08 -16.36
N LEU A 29 -3.27 -7.04 -15.08
CA LEU A 29 -3.86 -5.88 -14.43
C LEU A 29 -2.94 -5.32 -13.34
N VAL A 30 -2.79 -3.99 -13.31
CA VAL A 30 -2.02 -3.30 -12.27
C VAL A 30 -2.96 -2.62 -11.29
N LEU A 31 -2.80 -2.90 -9.99
CA LEU A 31 -3.56 -2.22 -8.96
C LEU A 31 -3.17 -0.74 -8.91
N LYS A 32 -4.16 0.15 -9.02
CA LYS A 32 -3.96 1.61 -8.97
C LYS A 32 -4.61 2.17 -7.72
N LEU A 33 -3.80 2.79 -6.85
CA LEU A 33 -4.26 3.44 -5.63
C LEU A 33 -3.80 4.89 -5.60
N ASN A 34 -4.47 5.72 -4.80
CA ASN A 34 -3.95 7.04 -4.44
C ASN A 34 -3.23 6.95 -3.07
N PRO A 35 -2.36 7.92 -2.74
CA PRO A 35 -1.62 7.91 -1.48
C PRO A 35 -2.51 7.80 -0.23
N ALA A 36 -3.56 8.64 -0.15
CA ALA A 36 -4.51 8.63 0.96
C ALA A 36 -5.20 7.28 1.16
N GLY A 37 -5.63 6.64 0.07
CA GLY A 37 -6.28 5.33 0.08
C GLY A 37 -5.32 4.21 0.47
N LEU A 38 -4.07 4.24 -0.03
CA LEU A 38 -3.05 3.28 0.39
C LEU A 38 -2.73 3.42 1.89
N HIS A 39 -2.59 4.65 2.38
CA HIS A 39 -2.36 4.92 3.79
C HIS A 39 -3.52 4.41 4.66
N TYR A 40 -4.76 4.68 4.24
CA TYR A 40 -5.94 4.20 4.95
C TYR A 40 -6.01 2.66 5.01
N VAL A 41 -5.73 1.97 3.90
CA VAL A 41 -5.66 0.50 3.86
C VAL A 41 -4.59 -0.01 4.81
N HIS A 42 -3.42 0.62 4.84
CA HIS A 42 -2.36 0.26 5.77
C HIS A 42 -2.80 0.35 7.22
N SER A 43 -3.40 1.48 7.64
CA SER A 43 -3.91 1.64 9.01
C SER A 43 -4.94 0.59 9.39
N ARG A 44 -5.81 0.18 8.46
CA ARG A 44 -6.79 -0.89 8.70
C ARG A 44 -6.15 -2.27 8.83
N LEU A 45 -5.09 -2.54 8.06
CA LEU A 45 -4.33 -3.78 8.17
C LEU A 45 -3.47 -3.84 9.44
N GLU A 46 -2.96 -2.71 9.92
CA GLU A 46 -2.28 -2.64 11.22
C GLU A 46 -3.26 -2.93 12.36
N ALA A 47 -4.44 -2.30 12.36
CA ALA A 47 -5.48 -2.60 13.35
C ALA A 47 -5.90 -4.09 13.33
N LEU A 48 -5.95 -4.72 12.14
CA LEU A 48 -6.17 -6.17 12.04
C LEU A 48 -5.03 -6.96 12.69
N GLN A 49 -3.77 -6.57 12.45
CA GLN A 49 -2.61 -7.24 13.05
C GLN A 49 -2.56 -7.07 14.57
N GLU A 50 -2.94 -5.90 15.08
CA GLU A 50 -3.08 -5.64 16.51
C GLU A 50 -4.13 -6.55 17.14
N LEU A 51 -5.30 -6.68 16.50
CA LEU A 51 -6.34 -7.60 16.96
C LEU A 51 -5.80 -9.04 17.04
N GLU A 52 -5.14 -9.53 15.98
CA GLU A 52 -4.55 -10.87 15.95
C GLU A 52 -3.56 -11.11 17.10
N ASN A 53 -2.77 -10.10 17.46
CA ASN A 53 -1.81 -10.17 18.58
C ASN A 53 -2.51 -10.14 19.95
N LEU A 54 -3.68 -9.49 20.07
CA LEU A 54 -4.44 -9.39 21.31
C LEU A 54 -5.21 -10.68 21.67
N VAL A 55 -5.43 -11.58 20.70
CA VAL A 55 -6.19 -12.84 20.91
C VAL A 55 -5.57 -13.71 22.02
N SER A 56 -4.28 -13.54 22.36
CA SER A 56 -3.67 -14.18 23.53
C SER A 56 -3.95 -13.39 24.82
N GLY A 57 -5.12 -13.58 25.42
CA GLY A 57 -5.41 -13.18 26.81
C GLY A 57 -6.27 -11.93 27.01
N ALA A 58 -6.82 -11.33 25.95
CA ALA A 58 -7.75 -10.21 26.09
C ALA A 58 -9.15 -10.65 26.58
N PRO A 59 -9.85 -9.85 27.42
CA PRO A 59 -11.24 -10.08 27.78
C PRO A 59 -12.16 -10.11 26.56
N VAL A 60 -13.13 -11.04 26.54
CA VAL A 60 -14.03 -11.27 25.39
C VAL A 60 -14.81 -10.02 25.00
N ASP A 61 -15.25 -9.20 25.97
CA ASP A 61 -16.00 -7.97 25.69
C ASP A 61 -15.14 -6.91 24.99
N TYR A 62 -13.84 -6.87 25.30
CA TYR A 62 -12.89 -5.99 24.62
C TYR A 62 -12.67 -6.43 23.17
N LEU A 63 -12.51 -7.74 22.95
CA LEU A 63 -12.41 -8.31 21.60
C LEU A 63 -13.66 -8.02 20.77
N ARG A 64 -14.86 -8.13 21.36
CA ARG A 64 -16.13 -7.84 20.66
C ARG A 64 -16.26 -6.38 20.25
N ALA A 65 -15.87 -5.45 21.12
CA ALA A 65 -15.86 -4.03 20.78
C ALA A 65 -14.90 -3.74 19.61
N TYR A 66 -13.67 -4.25 19.70
CA TYR A 66 -12.65 -4.03 18.68
C TYR A 66 -13.00 -4.66 17.32
N VAL A 67 -13.56 -5.88 17.31
CA VAL A 67 -14.08 -6.52 16.08
C VAL A 67 -15.22 -5.71 15.46
N SER A 68 -16.09 -5.12 16.29
CA SER A 68 -17.18 -4.27 15.80
C SER A 68 -16.65 -2.98 15.15
N ASP A 69 -15.58 -2.40 15.70
CA ASP A 69 -14.93 -1.19 15.16
C ASP A 69 -14.12 -1.45 13.88
N LEU A 70 -13.57 -2.66 13.71
CA LEU A 70 -12.90 -3.10 12.49
C LEU A 70 -13.87 -3.33 11.32
N GLY A 71 -15.13 -3.64 11.62
CA GLY A 71 -16.13 -3.97 10.60
C GLY A 71 -15.88 -5.36 10.00
N ASP A 72 -15.86 -5.44 8.66
CA ASP A 72 -15.70 -6.72 7.96
C ASP A 72 -14.25 -7.23 7.99
N TYR A 73 -13.90 -7.90 9.09
CA TYR A 73 -12.58 -8.48 9.31
C TYR A 73 -12.19 -9.52 8.24
N ARG A 74 -13.17 -10.24 7.67
CA ARG A 74 -12.90 -11.28 6.65
C ARG A 74 -12.49 -10.65 5.34
N ALA A 75 -13.20 -9.60 4.93
CA ALA A 75 -12.84 -8.79 3.78
C ALA A 75 -11.42 -8.21 3.92
N LEU A 76 -11.06 -7.71 5.11
CA LEU A 76 -9.72 -7.20 5.39
C LEU A 76 -8.63 -8.28 5.32
N GLU A 77 -8.89 -9.46 5.88
CA GLU A 77 -7.98 -10.60 5.74
C GLU A 77 -7.77 -11.01 4.28
N GLN A 78 -8.86 -11.08 3.51
CA GLN A 78 -8.82 -11.44 2.10
C GLN A 78 -8.06 -10.40 1.28
N LEU A 79 -8.30 -9.12 1.54
CA LEU A 79 -7.53 -8.03 0.96
C LEU A 79 -6.03 -8.19 1.28
N ARG A 80 -5.67 -8.41 2.55
CA ARG A 80 -4.27 -8.65 2.95
C ARG A 80 -3.63 -9.80 2.17
N ARG A 81 -4.34 -10.92 2.02
CA ARG A 81 -3.85 -12.10 1.27
C ARG A 81 -3.57 -11.76 -0.18
N ILE A 82 -4.46 -11.03 -0.83
CA ILE A 82 -4.28 -10.67 -2.24
C ILE A 82 -3.16 -9.64 -2.40
N LEU A 83 -3.11 -8.60 -1.56
CA LEU A 83 -2.05 -7.58 -1.60
C LEU A 83 -0.64 -8.19 -1.47
N ARG A 84 -0.47 -9.21 -0.62
CA ARG A 84 0.82 -9.92 -0.46
C ARG A 84 1.29 -10.61 -1.74
N LEU A 85 0.35 -11.04 -2.59
CA LEU A 85 0.62 -11.76 -3.84
C LEU A 85 0.82 -10.83 -5.04
N LEU A 86 0.50 -9.54 -4.91
CA LEU A 86 0.60 -8.61 -6.02
C LEU A 86 2.04 -8.41 -6.47
N THR A 87 2.22 -8.44 -7.79
CA THR A 87 3.51 -8.24 -8.44
C THR A 87 3.69 -6.82 -8.96
N SER A 88 2.59 -6.07 -9.19
CA SER A 88 2.63 -4.71 -9.69
C SER A 88 1.66 -3.78 -8.97
N LEU A 89 2.18 -2.60 -8.59
CA LEU A 89 1.43 -1.54 -7.92
C LEU A 89 1.74 -0.20 -8.57
N LYS A 90 0.70 0.60 -8.74
CA LYS A 90 0.81 1.99 -9.18
C LYS A 90 0.13 2.91 -8.18
N VAL A 91 0.89 3.85 -7.63
CA VAL A 91 0.38 4.89 -6.73
C VAL A 91 0.39 6.23 -7.46
N VAL A 92 -0.78 6.85 -7.58
CA VAL A 92 -0.98 8.10 -8.32
C VAL A 92 -1.61 9.13 -7.41
N SER A 93 -0.88 10.22 -7.14
CA SER A 93 -1.44 11.39 -6.48
C SER A 93 -2.57 11.99 -7.31
N VAL A 94 -3.62 12.42 -6.61
CA VAL A 94 -4.74 13.17 -7.20
C VAL A 94 -4.50 14.68 -7.17
N LEU A 95 -3.41 15.14 -6.56
CA LEU A 95 -3.08 16.57 -6.47
C LEU A 95 -2.59 17.09 -7.82
N PRO A 96 -2.94 18.34 -8.18
CA PRO A 96 -2.47 18.93 -9.43
C PRO A 96 -0.96 19.15 -9.38
N PRO A 97 -0.22 18.88 -10.48
CA PRO A 97 1.18 19.27 -10.59
C PRO A 97 1.34 20.80 -10.41
N PRO A 98 2.43 21.29 -9.80
CA PRO A 98 3.61 20.56 -9.34
C PRO A 98 3.49 19.98 -7.91
N THR A 99 2.34 20.15 -7.25
CA THR A 99 2.15 19.75 -5.85
C THR A 99 2.30 18.24 -5.68
N ARG A 100 3.12 17.84 -4.72
CA ARG A 100 3.33 16.43 -4.35
C ARG A 100 2.45 16.08 -3.15
N ASP A 101 1.99 14.85 -3.12
CA ASP A 101 1.19 14.33 -2.01
C ASP A 101 2.11 13.96 -0.84
N PRO A 102 2.00 14.64 0.33
CA PRO A 102 2.84 14.38 1.49
C PRO A 102 2.43 13.11 2.25
N THR A 103 1.33 12.45 1.85
CA THR A 103 0.79 11.28 2.55
C THR A 103 1.85 10.17 2.63
N PRO A 104 2.15 9.66 3.83
CA PRO A 104 3.15 8.62 3.99
C PRO A 104 2.69 7.31 3.33
N LEU A 105 3.54 6.77 2.46
CA LEU A 105 3.31 5.51 1.77
C LEU A 105 3.91 4.36 2.58
N SER A 106 3.10 3.35 2.86
CA SER A 106 3.55 2.09 3.44
C SER A 106 3.38 0.97 2.43
N LEU A 107 4.47 0.27 2.15
CA LEU A 107 4.50 -0.89 1.25
C LEU A 107 4.59 -2.22 1.98
N LEU A 108 4.52 -2.20 3.33
CA LEU A 108 4.54 -3.41 4.17
C LEU A 108 3.47 -4.45 3.79
N PRO A 109 2.27 -4.08 3.30
CA PRO A 109 1.28 -5.09 2.90
C PRO A 109 1.66 -5.93 1.67
N PHE A 110 2.70 -5.53 0.91
CA PHE A 110 3.12 -6.20 -0.31
C PHE A 110 4.42 -6.96 -0.07
N GLU A 111 4.44 -8.25 -0.36
CA GLU A 111 5.63 -9.10 -0.14
C GLU A 111 6.31 -9.48 -1.45
N ARG A 112 5.52 -9.67 -2.52
CA ARG A 112 5.99 -10.15 -3.83
C ARG A 112 6.04 -9.05 -4.89
N LEU A 113 6.04 -7.79 -4.47
CA LEU A 113 6.00 -6.66 -5.38
C LEU A 113 7.28 -6.60 -6.22
N LYS A 114 7.12 -6.71 -7.55
CA LYS A 114 8.21 -6.62 -8.53
C LYS A 114 8.29 -5.24 -9.17
N VAL A 115 7.15 -4.62 -9.43
CA VAL A 115 7.05 -3.34 -10.12
C VAL A 115 6.28 -2.34 -9.28
N LEU A 116 6.94 -1.22 -8.94
CA LEU A 116 6.33 -0.08 -8.26
C LEU A 116 6.40 1.16 -9.15
N GLU A 117 5.25 1.76 -9.43
CA GLU A 117 5.17 3.04 -10.13
C GLU A 117 4.57 4.11 -9.21
N LEU A 118 5.29 5.22 -9.02
CA LEU A 118 4.88 6.33 -8.17
C LEU A 118 4.76 7.61 -9.00
N ARG A 119 3.62 8.29 -8.89
CA ARG A 119 3.37 9.57 -9.57
C ARG A 119 2.93 10.65 -8.60
N GLY A 120 3.69 11.75 -8.53
CA GLY A 120 3.37 12.91 -7.71
C GLY A 120 3.35 12.63 -6.20
N CYS A 121 4.10 11.62 -5.75
CA CYS A 121 4.13 11.22 -4.33
C CYS A 121 5.39 11.79 -3.65
N ASP A 122 5.26 12.23 -2.41
CA ASP A 122 6.42 12.61 -1.60
C ASP A 122 6.90 11.41 -0.77
N LEU A 123 8.06 10.86 -1.12
CA LEU A 123 8.67 9.74 -0.39
C LEU A 123 9.49 10.20 0.82
N SER A 124 9.68 11.50 1.04
CA SER A 124 10.48 12.00 2.16
C SER A 124 9.87 11.65 3.53
N THR A 125 8.54 11.59 3.60
CA THR A 125 7.75 11.25 4.80
C THR A 125 7.43 9.75 4.90
N SER A 126 7.72 8.98 3.85
CA SER A 126 7.38 7.56 3.77
C SER A 126 8.43 6.71 4.49
N ALA A 127 7.99 5.73 5.28
CA ALA A 127 8.89 4.85 6.01
C ALA A 127 9.72 3.99 5.04
N ALA A 128 11.04 4.19 5.02
CA ALA A 128 11.97 3.43 4.17
C ALA A 128 11.92 1.91 4.40
N ARG A 129 11.36 1.46 5.54
CA ARG A 129 11.27 0.06 5.95
C ARG A 129 10.55 -0.82 4.92
N GLY A 130 9.42 -0.39 4.36
CA GLY A 130 8.69 -1.20 3.38
C GLY A 130 9.47 -1.42 2.08
N LEU A 131 10.22 -0.41 1.64
CA LEU A 131 11.09 -0.51 0.47
C LEU A 131 12.33 -1.38 0.73
N LEU A 132 12.87 -1.31 1.95
CA LEU A 132 13.97 -2.17 2.40
C LEU A 132 13.56 -3.64 2.46
N GLU A 133 12.34 -3.93 2.90
CA GLU A 133 11.79 -5.30 2.92
C GLU A 133 11.61 -5.81 1.51
N LEU A 134 11.08 -4.99 0.59
CA LEU A 134 10.91 -5.35 -0.83
C LEU A 134 12.21 -5.46 -1.64
N ARG A 135 13.39 -5.20 -1.05
CA ARG A 135 14.66 -5.17 -1.79
C ARG A 135 15.02 -6.43 -2.57
N HIS A 136 14.49 -7.57 -2.14
CA HIS A 136 14.80 -8.87 -2.72
C HIS A 136 13.77 -9.30 -3.79
N THR A 137 12.63 -8.62 -3.88
CA THR A 137 11.55 -8.93 -4.84
C THR A 137 11.35 -7.84 -5.89
N LEU A 138 11.69 -6.60 -5.55
CA LEU A 138 11.42 -5.44 -6.39
C LEU A 138 12.46 -5.33 -7.51
N GLU A 139 12.00 -5.53 -8.74
CA GLU A 139 12.80 -5.53 -9.96
C GLU A 139 12.85 -4.14 -10.61
N LYS A 140 11.79 -3.33 -10.43
CA LYS A 140 11.63 -2.04 -11.11
C LYS A 140 10.89 -1.02 -10.25
N ILE A 141 11.50 0.16 -10.08
CA ILE A 141 10.83 1.35 -9.54
C ILE A 141 10.81 2.44 -10.60
N VAL A 142 9.62 3.01 -10.84
CA VAL A 142 9.42 4.16 -11.72
C VAL A 142 8.83 5.31 -10.92
N CYS A 143 9.53 6.44 -10.90
CA CYS A 143 9.07 7.64 -10.21
C CYS A 143 8.87 8.78 -11.22
N HIS A 144 7.69 9.41 -11.19
CA HIS A 144 7.34 10.59 -12.00
C HIS A 144 6.91 11.74 -11.10
N ASN A 145 7.65 12.86 -11.14
CA ASN A 145 7.43 14.02 -10.27
C ASN A 145 7.31 13.63 -8.76
N SER A 146 8.03 12.60 -8.33
CA SER A 146 8.06 12.14 -6.94
C SER A 146 9.42 12.49 -6.33
N THR A 147 9.46 12.89 -5.05
CA THR A 147 10.73 13.04 -4.32
C THR A 147 11.33 11.66 -4.05
N VAL A 148 12.64 11.62 -3.92
CA VAL A 148 13.37 10.45 -3.44
C VAL A 148 13.80 10.77 -2.03
N SER A 149 13.44 9.93 -1.04
CA SER A 149 14.04 10.05 0.29
C SER A 149 15.56 9.88 0.17
N PRO A 150 16.39 10.61 0.95
CA PRO A 150 17.85 10.40 0.95
C PRO A 150 18.25 8.93 1.21
N THR A 151 17.39 8.18 1.92
CA THR A 151 17.53 6.73 2.14
C THR A 151 17.33 5.89 0.88
N LEU A 152 16.41 6.28 0.00
CA LEU A 152 16.16 5.61 -1.29
C LEU A 152 17.28 5.88 -2.30
N SER A 153 17.87 7.08 -2.29
CA SER A 153 19.06 7.36 -3.10
C SER A 153 20.25 6.49 -2.68
N ALA A 154 20.44 6.27 -1.38
CA ALA A 154 21.46 5.33 -0.89
C ALA A 154 21.16 3.87 -1.29
N LEU A 155 19.89 3.45 -1.27
CA LEU A 155 19.47 2.12 -1.71
C LEU A 155 19.55 1.91 -3.22
N SER A 156 19.34 2.96 -4.01
CA SER A 156 19.51 2.92 -5.47
C SER A 156 20.95 2.63 -5.89
N LEU A 157 21.93 3.04 -5.08
CA LEU A 157 23.35 2.81 -5.33
C LEU A 157 23.81 1.40 -4.93
N PHE A 158 23.09 0.72 -4.02
CA PHE A 158 23.55 -0.53 -3.41
C PHE A 158 22.65 -1.76 -3.67
N CYS A 159 21.36 -1.61 -4.01
CA CYS A 159 20.42 -2.74 -4.04
C CYS A 159 19.56 -2.87 -5.30
N PHE A 160 19.43 -1.83 -6.14
CA PHE A 160 18.48 -1.86 -7.26
C PHE A 160 19.11 -1.37 -8.58
N PRO A 161 19.49 -2.26 -9.51
CA PRO A 161 20.13 -1.87 -10.77
C PRO A 161 19.20 -1.16 -11.77
N LEU A 162 17.88 -1.06 -11.50
CA LEU A 162 16.87 -0.58 -12.46
C LEU A 162 15.86 0.42 -11.86
N ILE A 163 16.34 1.39 -11.09
CA ILE A 163 15.51 2.55 -10.72
C ILE A 163 15.55 3.57 -11.85
N ARG A 164 14.42 3.74 -12.55
CA ARG A 164 14.26 4.78 -13.56
C ARG A 164 13.53 5.96 -12.95
N PHE A 165 14.28 7.01 -12.63
CA PHE A 165 13.73 8.33 -12.37
C PHE A 165 13.42 8.99 -13.71
N SER A 166 12.15 9.20 -13.99
CA SER A 166 11.73 10.04 -15.10
C SER A 166 11.37 11.39 -14.49
N THR A 167 12.36 12.29 -14.48
CA THR A 167 12.10 13.71 -14.32
C THR A 167 11.36 14.21 -15.56
N PRO A 168 10.37 15.10 -15.42
CA PRO A 168 9.87 15.86 -16.57
C PRO A 168 10.98 16.69 -17.20
#